data_AF-A0A8J2Q9U0-F1
#
_entry.id   AF-A0A8J2Q9U0-F1
#
_cell.length_a   1.000
_cell.length_b   1.000
_cell.length_c   1.000
_cell.angle_alpha   90.00
_cell.angle_beta   90.00
_cell.angle_gamma   90.00
#
_symmetry.space_group_name_H-M   'P 1'
#
loop_
_entity.id
_entity.type
_entity.pdbx_description
1 polymer ?
#
loop_
_entity_poly.entity_id
_entity_poly.type
_entity_poly.pdbx_seq_one_letter_code
_entity_poly.pdbx_strand_id
1 'polypeptide(L)'
;MSDEERDKNLIVVLIAEIHMDYVRPLVEKIANTFKEFISSGLVELVVPSPFYYPDFENLPSNFGDSNKRVMWRTKQNLDVLYTMAYARSRGTYYLMLEDDITVKERFIEQILEFAKDKTISNPDWYVLEFCNIGGIGKLFKTSDLIYFMTYIQLFYKQMPIDWLLESYIADSSCSLDRTTGNNAPDPLFFPHDNPAVERVFTDIQIFRNHTPMKAYEGETFFWGMKPAKGSVVEFWFREPTNVVRYTFRSGNVMHERDRFYNAVVEALPIRKRKFVVVDTFDEFGFASGNLSLGPLVAIRIRVTRSSNYWVILSEIEIVPRVRQTSKEGKAVANA
;
A
#
# COMPACT_ATOMS: atom_id res chain seq x y z
N MET A 1 -25.25 -15.24 -16.28
CA MET A 1 -24.62 -16.57 -16.29
C MET A 1 -25.45 -17.46 -17.19
N SER A 2 -24.82 -18.17 -18.13
CA SER A 2 -25.46 -19.27 -18.85
C SER A 2 -25.71 -20.46 -17.92
N ASP A 3 -26.54 -21.43 -18.32
CA ASP A 3 -26.78 -22.63 -17.49
C ASP A 3 -25.50 -23.45 -17.28
N GLU A 4 -24.64 -23.53 -18.31
CA GLU A 4 -23.33 -24.18 -18.18
C GLU A 4 -22.40 -23.46 -17.18
N GLU A 5 -22.45 -22.13 -17.12
CA GLU A 5 -21.73 -21.38 -16.09
C GLU A 5 -22.32 -21.65 -14.71
N ARG A 6 -23.65 -21.71 -14.57
CA ARG A 6 -24.30 -22.00 -13.27
C ARG A 6 -23.88 -23.35 -12.70
N ASP A 7 -23.77 -24.37 -13.55
CA ASP A 7 -23.38 -25.72 -13.11
C ASP A 7 -21.91 -25.83 -12.66
N LYS A 8 -21.07 -24.88 -13.07
CA LYS A 8 -19.62 -24.87 -12.78
C LYS A 8 -19.23 -23.89 -11.67
N ASN A 9 -20.18 -23.14 -11.13
CA ASN A 9 -19.92 -22.08 -10.17
C ASN A 9 -20.76 -22.24 -8.90
N LEU A 10 -20.23 -21.71 -7.80
CA LEU A 10 -20.90 -21.62 -6.52
C LEU A 10 -20.75 -20.21 -5.98
N ILE A 11 -21.87 -19.64 -5.52
CA ILE A 11 -21.92 -18.34 -4.87
C ILE A 11 -22.16 -18.59 -3.38
N VAL A 12 -21.17 -18.26 -2.56
CA VAL A 12 -21.30 -18.33 -1.10
C VAL A 12 -21.67 -16.94 -0.58
N VAL A 13 -22.81 -16.83 0.09
CA VAL A 13 -23.27 -15.57 0.70
C VAL A 13 -23.17 -15.69 2.21
N LEU A 14 -22.29 -14.89 2.79
CA LEU A 14 -22.14 -14.77 4.24
C LEU A 14 -23.18 -13.80 4.80
N ILE A 15 -23.98 -14.28 5.75
CA ILE A 15 -24.82 -13.44 6.60
C ILE A 15 -24.03 -13.18 7.87
N ALA A 16 -23.26 -12.08 7.87
CA ALA A 16 -22.27 -11.75 8.88
C ALA A 16 -22.87 -11.17 10.18
N GLU A 17 -23.91 -11.81 10.71
CA GLU A 17 -24.62 -11.41 11.93
C GLU A 17 -24.81 -12.59 12.90
N ILE A 18 -24.85 -12.28 14.21
CA ILE A 18 -24.94 -13.29 15.28
C ILE A 18 -26.28 -13.32 16.02
N HIS A 19 -27.06 -12.24 15.92
CA HIS A 19 -28.33 -12.14 16.63
C HIS A 19 -29.42 -12.91 15.89
N MET A 20 -29.74 -14.11 16.39
CA MET A 20 -30.65 -15.04 15.71
C MET A 20 -32.06 -14.49 15.46
N ASP A 21 -32.54 -13.57 16.28
CA ASP A 21 -33.83 -12.89 16.09
C ASP A 21 -33.85 -12.02 14.82
N TYR A 22 -32.69 -11.51 14.42
CA TYR A 22 -32.51 -10.78 13.16
C TYR A 22 -32.14 -11.73 12.00
N VAL A 23 -31.26 -12.70 12.26
CA VAL A 23 -30.74 -13.60 11.23
C VAL A 23 -31.83 -14.52 10.68
N ARG A 24 -32.70 -15.10 11.51
CA ARG A 24 -33.70 -16.07 11.03
C ARG A 24 -34.67 -15.45 10.00
N PRO A 25 -35.34 -14.32 10.29
CA PRO A 25 -36.21 -13.69 9.29
C PRO A 25 -35.47 -13.28 8.02
N LEU A 26 -34.20 -12.84 8.14
CA LEU A 26 -33.39 -12.47 6.98
C LEU A 26 -33.06 -13.67 6.11
N VAL A 27 -32.61 -14.79 6.71
CA VAL A 27 -32.35 -16.05 6.00
C VAL A 27 -33.61 -16.53 5.30
N GLU A 28 -34.77 -16.54 5.98
CA GLU A 28 -36.04 -16.95 5.38
C GLU A 28 -36.43 -16.06 4.20
N LYS A 29 -36.25 -14.74 4.33
CA LYS A 29 -36.49 -13.79 3.24
C LYS A 29 -35.60 -14.09 2.04
N ILE A 30 -34.29 -14.26 2.24
CA ILE A 30 -33.34 -14.54 1.16
C ILE A 30 -33.63 -15.91 0.53
N ALA A 31 -33.88 -16.92 1.36
CA ALA A 31 -34.20 -18.28 0.91
C ALA A 31 -35.46 -18.33 0.04
N ASN A 32 -36.49 -17.55 0.39
CA ASN A 32 -37.70 -17.43 -0.42
C ASN A 32 -37.47 -16.62 -1.70
N THR A 33 -36.70 -15.53 -1.62
CA THR A 33 -36.44 -14.65 -2.78
C THR A 33 -35.59 -15.34 -3.85
N PHE A 34 -34.57 -16.10 -3.44
CA PHE A 34 -33.62 -16.78 -4.32
C PHE A 34 -33.78 -18.31 -4.31
N LYS A 35 -35.00 -18.77 -4.05
CA LYS A 35 -35.32 -20.19 -3.86
C LYS A 35 -34.80 -21.09 -4.97
N GLU A 36 -34.94 -20.67 -6.22
CA GLU A 36 -34.49 -21.41 -7.39
C GLU A 36 -32.97 -21.65 -7.36
N PHE A 37 -32.18 -20.60 -7.15
CA PHE A 37 -30.72 -20.66 -7.14
C PHE A 37 -30.15 -21.39 -5.92
N ILE A 38 -30.85 -21.34 -4.78
CA ILE A 38 -30.48 -22.12 -3.59
C ILE A 38 -30.81 -23.60 -3.82
N SER A 39 -31.99 -23.90 -4.37
CA SER A 39 -32.40 -25.28 -4.64
C SER A 39 -31.55 -25.95 -5.72
N SER A 40 -31.01 -25.18 -6.67
CA SER A 40 -30.09 -25.68 -7.69
C SER A 40 -28.66 -25.90 -7.16
N GLY A 41 -28.34 -25.45 -5.94
CA GLY A 41 -26.99 -25.49 -5.39
C GLY A 41 -26.05 -24.40 -5.91
N LEU A 42 -26.56 -23.43 -6.69
CA LEU A 42 -25.75 -22.29 -7.17
C LEU A 42 -25.43 -21.32 -6.04
N VAL A 43 -26.34 -21.15 -5.07
CA VAL A 43 -26.19 -20.22 -3.94
C VAL A 43 -26.22 -20.98 -2.62
N GLU A 44 -25.17 -20.83 -1.81
CA GLU A 44 -25.12 -21.32 -0.43
C GLU A 44 -25.13 -20.13 0.54
N LEU A 45 -26.08 -20.14 1.48
CA LEU A 45 -26.12 -19.18 2.57
C LEU A 45 -25.36 -19.73 3.77
N VAL A 46 -24.43 -18.94 4.31
CA VAL A 46 -23.65 -19.30 5.49
C VAL A 46 -23.83 -18.27 6.60
N VAL A 47 -23.99 -18.76 7.83
CA VAL A 47 -24.21 -17.95 9.01
C VAL A 47 -23.16 -18.38 10.05
N PRO A 48 -22.32 -17.45 10.54
CA PRO A 48 -21.40 -17.75 11.62
C PRO A 48 -22.12 -18.18 12.90
N SER A 49 -21.46 -19.04 13.68
CA SER A 49 -21.92 -19.32 15.04
C SER A 49 -21.96 -18.02 15.86
N PRO A 50 -22.90 -17.84 16.79
CA PRO A 50 -22.89 -16.70 17.72
C PRO A 50 -21.59 -16.58 18.54
N PHE A 51 -20.81 -17.66 18.63
CA PHE A 51 -19.52 -17.71 19.34
C PHE A 51 -18.30 -17.56 18.42
N TYR A 52 -18.51 -17.28 17.13
CA TYR A 52 -17.40 -17.19 16.18
C TYR A 52 -16.52 -15.97 16.41
N TYR A 53 -17.12 -14.81 16.66
CA TYR A 53 -16.38 -13.57 16.85
C TYR A 53 -15.80 -13.49 18.26
N PRO A 54 -14.55 -13.01 18.41
CA PRO A 54 -13.97 -12.74 19.72
C PRO A 54 -14.60 -11.47 20.32
N ASP A 55 -14.27 -11.21 21.58
CA ASP A 55 -14.53 -9.92 22.20
C ASP A 55 -13.74 -8.80 21.51
N PHE A 56 -14.42 -7.69 21.22
CA PHE A 56 -13.90 -6.51 20.54
C PHE A 56 -13.60 -5.34 21.50
N GLU A 57 -13.77 -5.49 22.81
CA GLU A 57 -13.55 -4.40 23.78
C GLU A 57 -12.10 -3.90 23.80
N ASN A 58 -11.12 -4.79 23.57
CA ASN A 58 -9.69 -4.50 23.71
C ASN A 58 -8.92 -4.63 22.39
N LEU A 59 -9.38 -3.96 21.35
CA LEU A 59 -8.69 -3.93 20.06
C LEU A 59 -7.56 -2.88 20.04
N PRO A 60 -6.44 -3.16 19.35
CA PRO A 60 -5.33 -2.21 19.24
C PRO A 60 -5.76 -0.97 18.44
N SER A 61 -5.53 0.20 19.04
CA SER A 61 -5.74 1.49 18.38
C SER A 61 -4.62 1.74 17.37
N ASN A 62 -4.90 1.46 16.10
CA ASN A 62 -3.98 1.66 14.98
C ASN A 62 -4.57 2.68 13.99
N PHE A 63 -3.71 3.35 13.22
CA PHE A 63 -4.06 4.23 12.08
C PHE A 63 -4.89 5.48 12.41
N GLY A 64 -5.02 5.84 13.70
CA GLY A 64 -5.86 6.96 14.11
C GLY A 64 -7.35 6.72 13.90
N ASP A 65 -7.74 5.47 13.67
CA ASP A 65 -9.13 5.07 13.51
C ASP A 65 -9.90 5.24 14.83
N SER A 66 -11.18 5.61 14.73
CA SER A 66 -12.10 5.50 15.86
C SER A 66 -12.28 4.04 16.27
N ASN A 67 -12.61 3.78 17.55
CA ASN A 67 -12.87 2.41 18.04
C ASN A 67 -13.93 1.67 17.20
N LYS A 68 -14.96 2.37 16.72
CA LYS A 68 -15.98 1.80 15.82
C LYS A 68 -15.38 1.32 14.51
N ARG A 69 -14.46 2.09 13.91
CA ARG A 69 -13.79 1.73 12.66
C ARG A 69 -12.82 0.57 12.86
N VAL A 70 -12.07 0.56 13.98
CA VAL A 70 -11.19 -0.56 14.36
C VAL A 70 -12.01 -1.85 14.50
N MET A 71 -13.11 -1.81 15.24
CA MET A 71 -14.02 -2.96 15.38
C MET A 71 -14.55 -3.42 14.03
N TRP A 72 -15.02 -2.49 13.19
CA TRP A 72 -15.56 -2.82 11.87
C TRP A 72 -14.54 -3.54 10.98
N ARG A 73 -13.30 -3.01 10.84
CA ARG A 73 -12.28 -3.65 10.01
C ARG A 73 -11.81 -5.00 10.57
N THR A 74 -11.75 -5.13 11.90
CA THR A 74 -11.40 -6.40 12.55
C THR A 74 -12.49 -7.45 12.33
N LYS A 75 -13.76 -7.06 12.43
CA LYS A 75 -14.89 -7.95 12.11
C LYS A 75 -14.87 -8.35 10.63
N GLN A 76 -14.65 -7.41 9.71
CA GLN A 76 -14.57 -7.67 8.27
C GLN A 76 -13.49 -8.71 7.93
N ASN A 77 -12.31 -8.62 8.56
CA ASN A 77 -11.25 -9.63 8.38
C ASN A 77 -11.71 -11.04 8.78
N LEU A 78 -12.47 -11.15 9.89
CA LEU A 78 -13.02 -12.42 10.34
C LEU A 78 -14.15 -12.91 9.43
N ASP A 79 -14.97 -12.02 8.88
CA ASP A 79 -16.01 -12.34 7.91
C ASP A 79 -15.40 -12.97 6.63
N VAL A 80 -14.33 -12.35 6.12
CA VAL A 80 -13.57 -12.86 4.98
C VAL A 80 -12.93 -14.21 5.31
N LEU A 81 -12.31 -14.33 6.48
CA LEU A 81 -11.70 -15.58 6.93
C LEU A 81 -12.73 -16.73 7.03
N TYR A 82 -13.92 -16.46 7.57
CA TYR A 82 -15.00 -17.44 7.68
C TYR A 82 -15.42 -17.94 6.30
N THR A 83 -15.63 -17.00 5.37
CA THR A 83 -16.07 -17.31 4.00
C THR A 83 -15.02 -18.13 3.25
N MET A 84 -13.74 -17.75 3.37
CA MET A 84 -12.62 -18.51 2.80
C MET A 84 -12.52 -19.91 3.38
N ALA A 85 -12.65 -20.05 4.71
CA ALA A 85 -12.60 -21.34 5.39
C ALA A 85 -13.71 -22.26 4.89
N TYR A 86 -14.91 -21.72 4.69
CA TYR A 86 -16.03 -22.45 4.10
C TYR A 86 -15.75 -22.81 2.63
N ALA A 87 -15.30 -21.87 1.81
CA ALA A 87 -15.09 -22.12 0.39
C ALA A 87 -13.90 -23.04 0.06
N ARG A 88 -12.96 -23.24 1.00
CA ARG A 88 -11.69 -23.97 0.80
C ARG A 88 -11.81 -25.38 0.21
N SER A 89 -12.93 -26.07 0.38
CA SER A 89 -13.11 -27.43 -0.15
C SER A 89 -14.16 -27.53 -1.26
N ARG A 90 -14.63 -26.40 -1.82
CA ARG A 90 -15.81 -26.35 -2.69
C ARG A 90 -15.53 -26.05 -4.16
N GLY A 91 -14.29 -25.72 -4.52
CA GLY A 91 -13.94 -25.43 -5.91
C GLY A 91 -12.43 -25.34 -6.14
N THR A 92 -12.04 -25.27 -7.40
CA THR A 92 -10.63 -25.12 -7.81
C THR A 92 -10.10 -23.71 -7.56
N TYR A 93 -10.96 -22.72 -7.72
CA TYR A 93 -10.64 -21.31 -7.51
C TYR A 93 -11.60 -20.67 -6.52
N TYR A 94 -11.12 -19.66 -5.81
CA TYR A 94 -11.90 -18.78 -4.95
C TYR A 94 -11.78 -17.35 -5.47
N LEU A 95 -12.92 -16.71 -5.78
CA LEU A 95 -12.98 -15.32 -6.19
C LEU A 95 -13.57 -14.48 -5.06
N MET A 96 -12.78 -13.56 -4.52
CA MET A 96 -13.23 -12.63 -3.48
C MET A 96 -14.04 -11.49 -4.08
N LEU A 97 -15.27 -11.30 -3.61
CA LEU A 97 -16.22 -10.29 -4.08
C LEU A 97 -16.89 -9.59 -2.90
N GLU A 98 -17.37 -8.36 -3.14
CA GLU A 98 -18.18 -7.56 -2.21
C GLU A 98 -19.62 -7.39 -2.74
N ASP A 99 -20.49 -6.77 -1.96
CA ASP A 99 -21.94 -6.67 -2.19
C ASP A 99 -22.34 -5.61 -3.23
N ASP A 100 -21.48 -4.65 -3.55
CA ASP A 100 -21.77 -3.51 -4.43
C ASP A 100 -21.07 -3.56 -5.80
N ILE A 101 -20.88 -4.77 -6.33
CA ILE A 101 -20.17 -4.97 -7.61
C ILE A 101 -21.09 -4.88 -8.84
N THR A 102 -20.53 -4.34 -9.93
CA THR A 102 -21.10 -4.45 -11.28
C THR A 102 -20.14 -5.25 -12.15
N VAL A 103 -20.66 -6.26 -12.86
CA VAL A 103 -19.85 -7.17 -13.67
C VAL A 103 -20.10 -6.96 -15.17
N LYS A 104 -19.07 -7.22 -15.99
CA LYS A 104 -19.20 -7.29 -17.45
C LYS A 104 -19.84 -8.62 -17.87
N GLU A 105 -20.41 -8.66 -19.06
CA GLU A 105 -20.86 -9.91 -19.65
C GLU A 105 -19.69 -10.89 -19.81
N ARG A 106 -19.97 -12.20 -19.61
CA ARG A 106 -19.00 -13.29 -19.74
C ARG A 106 -17.76 -13.14 -18.83
N PHE A 107 -17.88 -12.45 -17.70
CA PHE A 107 -16.75 -12.23 -16.80
C PHE A 107 -16.18 -13.54 -16.23
N ILE A 108 -17.02 -14.53 -15.93
CA ILE A 108 -16.58 -15.83 -15.38
C ILE A 108 -15.71 -16.56 -16.41
N GLU A 109 -16.21 -16.70 -17.63
CA GLU A 109 -15.49 -17.31 -18.74
C GLU A 109 -14.11 -16.67 -18.94
N GLN A 110 -14.06 -15.33 -19.04
CA GLN A 110 -12.81 -14.58 -19.20
C GLN A 110 -11.83 -14.77 -18.03
N ILE A 111 -12.33 -14.76 -16.79
CA ILE A 111 -11.51 -15.00 -15.59
C ILE A 111 -10.90 -16.41 -15.64
N LEU A 112 -11.71 -17.42 -15.97
CA LEU A 112 -11.27 -18.81 -16.00
C LEU A 112 -10.29 -19.08 -17.15
N GLU A 113 -10.50 -18.50 -18.33
CA GLU A 113 -9.55 -18.57 -19.45
C GLU A 113 -8.21 -17.94 -19.06
N PHE A 114 -8.23 -16.72 -18.53
CA PHE A 114 -7.01 -16.04 -18.09
C PHE A 114 -6.28 -16.84 -16.99
N ALA A 115 -7.02 -17.38 -16.02
CA ALA A 115 -6.44 -18.20 -14.96
C ALA A 115 -5.79 -19.49 -15.50
N LYS A 116 -6.40 -20.14 -16.50
CA LYS A 116 -5.81 -21.31 -17.18
C LYS A 116 -4.54 -20.94 -17.91
N ASP A 117 -4.56 -19.88 -18.73
CA ASP A 117 -3.41 -19.42 -19.49
C ASP A 117 -2.24 -19.02 -18.58
N LYS A 118 -2.54 -18.34 -17.46
CA LYS A 118 -1.54 -18.01 -16.44
C LYS A 118 -1.01 -19.24 -15.72
N THR A 119 -1.86 -20.21 -15.40
CA THR A 119 -1.40 -21.46 -14.77
C THR A 119 -0.48 -22.26 -15.70
N ILE A 120 -0.71 -22.24 -17.02
CA ILE A 120 0.16 -22.89 -18.00
C ILE A 120 1.49 -22.13 -18.17
N SER A 121 1.45 -20.81 -18.26
CA SER A 121 2.63 -19.98 -18.54
C SER A 121 3.49 -19.67 -17.32
N ASN A 122 2.88 -19.54 -16.14
CA ASN A 122 3.54 -19.28 -14.87
C ASN A 122 2.74 -19.93 -13.72
N PRO A 123 2.93 -21.23 -13.44
CA PRO A 123 2.09 -21.97 -12.49
C PRO A 123 2.17 -21.45 -11.04
N ASP A 124 3.22 -20.73 -10.67
CA ASP A 124 3.51 -20.29 -9.30
C ASP A 124 2.89 -18.93 -8.95
N TRP A 125 1.83 -18.50 -9.65
CA TRP A 125 1.09 -17.30 -9.27
C TRP A 125 0.36 -17.48 -7.93
N TYR A 126 0.35 -16.41 -7.13
CA TYR A 126 -0.31 -16.36 -5.80
C TYR A 126 -1.77 -15.90 -5.89
N VAL A 127 -1.99 -14.76 -6.56
CA VAL A 127 -3.30 -14.12 -6.71
C VAL A 127 -3.38 -13.53 -8.12
N LEU A 128 -4.53 -13.68 -8.77
CA LEU A 128 -4.83 -12.96 -10.02
C LEU A 128 -5.87 -11.86 -9.74
N GLU A 129 -5.64 -10.69 -10.32
CA GLU A 129 -6.44 -9.50 -10.06
C GLU A 129 -7.29 -9.10 -11.27
N PHE A 130 -8.57 -8.86 -11.02
CA PHE A 130 -9.54 -8.44 -12.04
C PHE A 130 -10.28 -7.14 -11.67
N CYS A 131 -9.96 -6.54 -10.52
CA CYS A 131 -10.45 -5.24 -10.08
C CYS A 131 -9.37 -4.54 -9.26
N ASN A 132 -9.03 -3.29 -9.63
CA ASN A 132 -7.96 -2.50 -9.03
C ASN A 132 -8.39 -1.81 -7.71
N ILE A 133 -9.48 -2.24 -7.08
CA ILE A 133 -10.04 -1.63 -5.87
C ILE A 133 -9.98 -2.65 -4.74
N GLY A 134 -9.05 -2.43 -3.80
CA GLY A 134 -8.93 -3.22 -2.57
C GLY A 134 -8.87 -4.72 -2.82
N GLY A 135 -9.57 -5.48 -1.97
CA GLY A 135 -9.68 -6.93 -2.01
C GLY A 135 -10.67 -7.48 -3.05
N ILE A 136 -11.41 -6.62 -3.75
CA ILE A 136 -12.44 -7.07 -4.71
C ILE A 136 -11.77 -7.67 -5.95
N GLY A 137 -12.37 -8.72 -6.52
CA GLY A 137 -11.95 -9.30 -7.79
C GLY A 137 -10.59 -10.01 -7.71
N LYS A 138 -10.25 -10.53 -6.53
CA LYS A 138 -9.01 -11.25 -6.27
C LYS A 138 -9.26 -12.75 -6.34
N LEU A 139 -8.63 -13.41 -7.29
CA LEU A 139 -8.78 -14.84 -7.56
C LEU A 139 -7.60 -15.60 -6.95
N PHE A 140 -7.91 -16.64 -6.17
CA PHE A 140 -6.96 -17.52 -5.53
C PHE A 140 -7.15 -18.96 -6.03
N LYS A 141 -6.07 -19.75 -6.04
CA LYS A 141 -6.22 -21.21 -6.03
C LYS A 141 -6.71 -21.63 -4.67
N THR A 142 -7.73 -22.48 -4.63
CA THR A 142 -8.28 -22.92 -3.35
C THR A 142 -7.27 -23.76 -2.54
N SER A 143 -6.36 -24.47 -3.22
CA SER A 143 -5.23 -25.18 -2.60
C SER A 143 -4.39 -24.26 -1.70
N ASP A 144 -4.15 -23.04 -2.18
CA ASP A 144 -3.21 -22.08 -1.61
C ASP A 144 -3.90 -21.13 -0.62
N LEU A 145 -5.24 -21.14 -0.58
CA LEU A 145 -6.05 -20.27 0.27
C LEU A 145 -5.67 -20.34 1.76
N ILE A 146 -5.16 -21.50 2.24
CA ILE A 146 -4.72 -21.67 3.63
C ILE A 146 -3.60 -20.71 4.03
N TYR A 147 -2.70 -20.36 3.11
CA TYR A 147 -1.58 -19.49 3.41
C TYR A 147 -2.09 -18.08 3.72
N PHE A 148 -2.97 -17.54 2.88
CA PHE A 148 -3.56 -16.24 3.11
C PHE A 148 -4.52 -16.25 4.31
N MET A 149 -5.33 -17.31 4.48
CA MET A 149 -6.17 -17.47 5.68
C MET A 149 -5.35 -17.44 6.97
N THR A 150 -4.19 -18.11 6.99
CA THR A 150 -3.28 -18.11 8.14
C THR A 150 -2.73 -16.69 8.38
N TYR A 151 -2.36 -15.97 7.32
CA TYR A 151 -1.93 -14.58 7.43
C TYR A 151 -3.02 -13.69 8.04
N ILE A 152 -4.28 -13.83 7.60
CA ILE A 152 -5.42 -13.13 8.20
C ILE A 152 -5.56 -13.50 9.68
N GLN A 153 -5.50 -14.78 10.04
CA GLN A 153 -5.60 -15.23 11.43
C GLN A 153 -4.54 -14.62 12.35
N LEU A 154 -3.33 -14.39 11.85
CA LEU A 154 -2.25 -13.76 12.60
C LEU A 154 -2.47 -12.25 12.78
N PHE A 155 -3.05 -11.59 11.77
CA PHE A 155 -3.02 -10.12 11.65
C PHE A 155 -4.39 -9.43 11.57
N TYR A 156 -5.50 -10.14 11.82
CA TYR A 156 -6.86 -9.60 11.69
C TYR A 156 -7.18 -8.40 12.60
N LYS A 157 -6.44 -8.20 13.69
CA LYS A 157 -6.60 -7.02 14.58
C LYS A 157 -5.78 -5.83 14.09
N GLN A 158 -4.74 -6.08 13.32
CA GLN A 158 -3.65 -5.16 13.07
C GLN A 158 -3.94 -4.24 11.90
N MET A 159 -4.49 -4.77 10.79
CA MET A 159 -4.71 -4.07 9.52
C MET A 159 -6.07 -4.41 8.90
N PRO A 160 -6.67 -3.55 8.04
CA PRO A 160 -7.82 -3.92 7.22
C PRO A 160 -7.45 -4.96 6.15
N ILE A 161 -8.45 -5.63 5.58
CA ILE A 161 -8.27 -6.79 4.68
C ILE A 161 -7.43 -6.48 3.44
N ASP A 162 -7.64 -5.30 2.85
CA ASP A 162 -6.91 -4.87 1.65
C ASP A 162 -5.40 -4.81 1.93
N TRP A 163 -5.04 -4.20 3.06
CA TRP A 163 -3.64 -4.08 3.47
C TRP A 163 -3.05 -5.42 3.91
N LEU A 164 -3.87 -6.32 4.47
CA LEU A 164 -3.44 -7.69 4.75
C LEU A 164 -3.12 -8.45 3.47
N LEU A 165 -3.93 -8.30 2.43
CA LEU A 165 -3.69 -8.90 1.12
C LEU A 165 -2.43 -8.32 0.47
N GLU A 166 -2.29 -7.00 0.45
CA GLU A 166 -1.09 -6.32 -0.06
C GLU A 166 0.17 -6.79 0.66
N SER A 167 0.13 -6.84 2.00
CA SER A 167 1.28 -7.28 2.80
C SER A 167 1.60 -8.75 2.53
N TYR A 168 0.58 -9.61 2.43
CA TYR A 168 0.77 -11.03 2.10
C TYR A 168 1.42 -11.22 0.72
N ILE A 169 0.99 -10.47 -0.29
CA ILE A 169 1.57 -10.55 -1.64
C ILE A 169 3.01 -10.04 -1.62
N ALA A 170 3.27 -8.91 -0.96
CA ALA A 170 4.61 -8.34 -0.83
C ALA A 170 5.56 -9.35 -0.14
N ASP A 171 5.16 -9.89 1.00
CA ASP A 171 5.92 -10.86 1.77
C ASP A 171 6.13 -12.18 1.00
N SER A 172 5.18 -12.59 0.16
CA SER A 172 5.28 -13.82 -0.66
C SER A 172 6.14 -13.64 -1.92
N SER A 173 6.29 -12.40 -2.40
CA SER A 173 7.07 -12.07 -3.60
C SER A 173 8.53 -11.70 -3.29
N CYS A 174 8.85 -11.35 -2.04
CA CYS A 174 10.20 -11.05 -1.61
C CYS A 174 10.99 -12.33 -1.27
N SER A 175 11.93 -12.72 -2.13
CA SER A 175 13.06 -13.54 -1.72
C SER A 175 13.89 -12.75 -0.70
N LEU A 176 14.16 -13.31 0.47
CA LEU A 176 15.14 -12.76 1.42
C LEU A 176 16.59 -12.77 0.87
N ASP A 177 16.80 -13.22 -0.37
CA ASP A 177 18.06 -13.12 -1.08
C ASP A 177 18.33 -11.66 -1.50
N ARG A 178 19.10 -10.98 -0.65
CA ARG A 178 19.72 -9.67 -0.93
C ARG A 178 20.81 -9.70 -2.00
N THR A 179 20.70 -10.56 -3.00
CA THR A 179 21.69 -10.63 -4.08
C THR A 179 21.04 -10.92 -5.42
N THR A 180 21.05 -9.89 -6.27
CA THR A 180 21.16 -9.91 -7.74
C THR A 180 20.02 -10.57 -8.54
N GLY A 181 19.28 -9.75 -9.30
CA GLY A 181 18.47 -10.23 -10.42
C GLY A 181 17.57 -9.15 -11.02
N ASN A 182 17.80 -8.80 -12.28
CA ASN A 182 17.12 -7.76 -13.06
C ASN A 182 15.66 -8.10 -13.40
N ASN A 183 14.77 -8.14 -12.40
CA ASN A 183 13.30 -8.09 -12.53
C ASN A 183 12.67 -7.73 -11.16
N ALA A 184 13.26 -6.76 -10.45
CA ALA A 184 12.69 -6.28 -9.19
C ALA A 184 11.41 -5.48 -9.48
N PRO A 185 10.32 -5.65 -8.69
CA PRO A 185 9.23 -4.68 -8.72
C PRO A 185 9.78 -3.29 -8.41
N ASP A 186 9.22 -2.27 -9.07
CA ASP A 186 9.69 -0.89 -8.91
C ASP A 186 9.78 -0.53 -7.41
N PRO A 187 10.93 0.00 -6.97
CA PRO A 187 11.16 0.20 -5.55
C PRO A 187 10.21 1.25 -4.96
N LEU A 188 9.71 1.02 -3.75
CA LEU A 188 8.83 1.97 -3.05
C LEU A 188 9.53 3.28 -2.67
N PHE A 189 10.85 3.24 -2.58
CA PHE A 189 11.73 4.37 -2.31
C PHE A 189 13.14 4.09 -2.85
N PHE A 190 13.92 5.14 -3.07
CA PHE A 190 15.28 5.07 -3.58
C PHE A 190 16.26 5.41 -2.45
N PRO A 191 17.04 4.43 -1.95
CA PRO A 191 18.07 4.67 -0.94
C PRO A 191 19.14 5.65 -1.44
N HIS A 192 19.71 6.43 -0.52
CA HIS A 192 20.69 7.48 -0.81
C HIS A 192 21.48 7.82 0.46
N ASP A 193 22.62 8.50 0.28
CA ASP A 193 23.48 8.97 1.37
C ASP A 193 23.52 10.50 1.40
N ASN A 194 22.77 11.10 2.32
CA ASN A 194 22.65 12.55 2.41
C ASN A 194 23.63 13.18 3.42
N PRO A 195 23.95 14.49 3.25
CA PRO A 195 24.66 15.28 4.26
C PRO A 195 23.92 15.29 5.59
N ALA A 196 24.64 15.32 6.71
CA ALA A 196 24.03 15.33 8.03
C ALA A 196 23.12 16.56 8.24
N VAL A 197 21.94 16.33 8.81
CA VAL A 197 21.00 17.36 9.25
C VAL A 197 21.05 17.53 10.77
N GLU A 198 20.85 18.76 11.23
CA GLU A 198 20.59 19.08 12.64
C GLU A 198 19.12 18.86 12.98
N ARG A 199 18.22 19.22 12.04
CA ARG A 199 16.78 19.16 12.28
C ARG A 199 16.02 18.85 11.00
N VAL A 200 15.04 17.96 11.10
CA VAL A 200 14.02 17.73 10.08
C VAL A 200 12.67 18.15 10.67
N PHE A 201 11.90 18.93 9.91
CA PHE A 201 10.59 19.43 10.36
C PHE A 201 9.53 19.25 9.28
N THR A 202 8.31 18.94 9.70
CA THR A 202 7.13 18.98 8.85
C THR A 202 5.91 19.31 9.69
N ASP A 203 4.98 20.10 9.15
CA ASP A 203 3.64 20.30 9.71
C ASP A 203 2.60 19.35 9.09
N ILE A 204 3.00 18.58 8.07
CA ILE A 204 2.17 17.55 7.46
C ILE A 204 2.07 16.36 8.42
N GLN A 205 0.85 15.95 8.76
CA GLN A 205 0.61 14.83 9.65
C GLN A 205 1.24 13.54 9.09
N ILE A 206 2.16 12.96 9.85
CA ILE A 206 2.93 11.77 9.45
C ILE A 206 2.07 10.52 9.60
N PHE A 207 2.10 9.64 8.59
CA PHE A 207 1.48 8.33 8.65
C PHE A 207 2.45 7.27 9.17
N ARG A 208 2.09 6.62 10.28
CA ARG A 208 2.88 5.55 10.93
C ARG A 208 4.33 5.99 11.19
N ASN A 209 5.30 5.19 10.74
CA ASN A 209 6.74 5.37 10.93
C ASN A 209 7.44 5.91 9.67
N HIS A 210 6.68 6.37 8.67
CA HIS A 210 7.20 6.93 7.42
C HIS A 210 7.55 8.41 7.61
N THR A 211 8.54 8.67 8.48
CA THR A 211 8.93 10.02 8.87
C THR A 211 9.82 10.67 7.79
N PRO A 212 9.85 12.01 7.69
CA PRO A 212 10.76 12.69 6.77
C PRO A 212 12.24 12.49 7.15
N MET A 213 12.55 12.22 8.43
CA MET A 213 13.92 11.90 8.86
C MET A 213 14.40 10.58 8.25
N LYS A 214 13.61 9.51 8.41
CA LYS A 214 13.95 8.20 7.85
C LYS A 214 14.00 8.20 6.33
N ALA A 215 13.13 9.00 5.72
CA ALA A 215 13.17 9.22 4.29
C ALA A 215 14.48 9.90 3.85
N TYR A 216 14.94 10.89 4.61
CA TYR A 216 16.19 11.62 4.35
C TYR A 216 17.44 10.78 4.63
N GLU A 217 17.36 9.81 5.53
CA GLU A 217 18.43 8.85 5.83
C GLU A 217 18.45 7.67 4.84
N GLY A 218 17.55 7.64 3.85
CA GLY A 218 17.46 6.56 2.89
C GLY A 218 17.00 5.22 3.49
N GLU A 219 16.37 5.22 4.67
CA GLU A 219 15.85 4.02 5.33
C GLU A 219 14.47 3.60 4.80
N THR A 220 13.67 4.58 4.37
CA THR A 220 12.30 4.39 3.87
C THR A 220 11.84 5.60 3.04
N PHE A 221 10.53 5.79 2.86
CA PHE A 221 9.91 6.99 2.30
C PHE A 221 9.17 7.79 3.37
N PHE A 222 8.90 9.06 3.09
CA PHE A 222 7.99 9.88 3.90
C PHE A 222 6.56 9.67 3.40
N TRP A 223 5.59 9.52 4.31
CA TRP A 223 4.18 9.43 3.96
C TRP A 223 3.36 10.36 4.87
N GLY A 224 2.72 11.36 4.28
CA GLY A 224 1.99 12.41 4.99
C GLY A 224 0.53 12.52 4.54
N MET A 225 -0.36 12.84 5.47
CA MET A 225 -1.79 12.98 5.21
C MET A 225 -2.11 14.38 4.63
N LYS A 226 -2.80 14.39 3.48
CA LYS A 226 -3.47 15.54 2.82
C LYS A 226 -2.93 16.93 3.22
N PRO A 227 -1.79 17.37 2.65
CA PRO A 227 -1.20 18.63 3.06
C PRO A 227 -2.04 19.84 2.67
N ALA A 228 -2.06 20.85 3.55
CA ALA A 228 -2.69 22.12 3.30
C ALA A 228 -1.77 23.06 2.51
N LYS A 229 -2.35 24.09 1.87
CA LYS A 229 -1.57 25.19 1.31
C LYS A 229 -0.70 25.81 2.40
N GLY A 230 0.60 25.90 2.11
CA GLY A 230 1.60 26.46 3.05
C GLY A 230 2.35 25.41 3.85
N SER A 231 1.88 24.15 3.89
CA SER A 231 2.59 23.07 4.59
C SER A 231 3.96 22.80 3.99
N VAL A 232 4.89 22.33 4.82
CA VAL A 232 6.32 22.21 4.51
C VAL A 232 6.91 20.88 4.94
N VAL A 233 7.96 20.45 4.23
CA VAL A 233 8.94 19.46 4.70
C VAL A 233 10.30 20.10 4.62
N GLU A 234 10.98 20.30 5.74
CA GLU A 234 12.21 21.07 5.86
C GLU A 234 13.38 20.21 6.37
N PHE A 235 14.54 20.39 5.74
CA PHE A 235 15.80 19.75 6.10
C PHE A 235 16.84 20.82 6.42
N TRP A 236 17.23 20.91 7.69
CA TRP A 236 18.20 21.88 8.20
C TRP A 236 19.55 21.20 8.38
N PHE A 237 20.55 21.61 7.61
CA PHE A 237 21.87 20.97 7.59
C PHE A 237 22.63 21.25 8.88
N ARG A 238 23.35 20.24 9.38
CA ARG A 238 24.19 20.35 10.59
C ARG A 238 25.32 21.36 10.40
N GLU A 239 25.90 21.37 9.21
CA GLU A 239 26.87 22.37 8.78
C GLU A 239 26.41 22.96 7.46
N PRO A 240 26.66 24.26 7.20
CA PRO A 240 26.28 24.85 5.94
C PRO A 240 26.88 24.11 4.74
N THR A 241 26.00 23.53 3.92
CA THR A 241 26.37 22.52 2.93
C THR A 241 26.29 23.10 1.53
N ASN A 242 27.37 23.00 0.76
CA ASN A 242 27.38 23.42 -0.63
C ASN A 242 26.76 22.34 -1.52
N VAL A 243 25.43 22.37 -1.64
CA VAL A 243 24.65 21.43 -2.46
C VAL A 243 24.83 21.78 -3.94
N VAL A 244 25.24 20.81 -4.76
CA VAL A 244 25.42 20.98 -6.21
C VAL A 244 24.27 20.43 -7.02
N ARG A 245 23.58 19.41 -6.50
CA ARG A 245 22.42 18.78 -7.14
C ARG A 245 21.48 18.30 -6.04
N TYR A 246 20.18 18.33 -6.33
CA TYR A 246 19.18 17.70 -5.49
C TYR A 246 18.18 16.93 -6.35
N THR A 247 17.52 15.95 -5.75
CA THR A 247 16.42 15.18 -6.33
C THR A 247 15.36 14.96 -5.26
N PHE A 248 14.13 15.35 -5.57
CA PHE A 248 12.95 15.00 -4.80
C PHE A 248 11.98 14.26 -5.72
N ARG A 249 11.67 13.00 -5.39
CA ARG A 249 10.67 12.20 -6.09
C ARG A 249 9.49 11.91 -5.19
N SER A 250 8.30 12.14 -5.70
CA SER A 250 7.05 12.01 -4.97
C SER A 250 6.12 10.96 -5.59
N GLY A 251 5.48 10.17 -4.72
CA GLY A 251 4.69 8.99 -5.08
C GLY A 251 5.52 7.71 -5.13
N ASN A 252 4.83 6.58 -5.21
CA ASN A 252 5.41 5.26 -5.47
C ASN A 252 4.37 4.39 -6.21
N VAL A 253 4.78 3.20 -6.65
CA VAL A 253 3.94 2.30 -7.46
C VAL A 253 2.75 1.72 -6.70
N MET A 254 2.79 1.67 -5.37
CA MET A 254 1.69 1.17 -4.55
C MET A 254 0.60 2.23 -4.32
N HIS A 255 0.98 3.51 -4.33
CA HIS A 255 0.09 4.64 -4.06
C HIS A 255 0.29 5.74 -5.10
N GLU A 256 -0.10 5.46 -6.35
CA GLU A 256 0.17 6.31 -7.51
C GLU A 256 -0.35 7.75 -7.38
N ARG A 257 -1.40 7.96 -6.57
CA ARG A 257 -2.02 9.28 -6.34
C ARG A 257 -1.41 10.07 -5.19
N ASP A 258 -0.59 9.42 -4.35
CA ASP A 258 -0.04 10.04 -3.15
C ASP A 258 1.21 10.86 -3.49
N ARG A 259 0.99 12.03 -4.07
CA ARG A 259 2.05 12.82 -4.70
C ARG A 259 1.91 14.32 -4.44
N PHE A 260 3.05 15.00 -4.36
CA PHE A 260 3.15 16.46 -4.40
C PHE A 260 2.87 16.98 -5.81
N TYR A 261 1.60 17.27 -6.11
CA TYR A 261 1.20 17.90 -7.39
C TYR A 261 1.40 19.42 -7.44
N ASN A 262 1.30 20.08 -6.29
CA ASN A 262 1.32 21.54 -6.19
C ASN A 262 2.28 21.97 -5.09
N ALA A 263 3.57 21.78 -5.35
CA ALA A 263 4.63 22.11 -4.41
C ALA A 263 5.85 22.69 -5.11
N VAL A 264 6.61 23.49 -4.37
CA VAL A 264 7.87 24.08 -4.82
C VAL A 264 9.02 23.61 -3.93
N VAL A 265 10.20 23.58 -4.50
CA VAL A 265 11.45 23.38 -3.76
C VAL A 265 12.04 24.75 -3.46
N GLU A 266 12.42 24.98 -2.21
CA GLU A 266 13.03 26.21 -1.75
C GLU A 266 14.34 25.95 -1.01
N ALA A 267 15.34 26.77 -1.25
CA ALA A 267 16.64 26.70 -0.60
C ALA A 267 16.90 27.94 0.26
N LEU A 268 17.63 27.80 1.38
CA LEU A 268 18.06 28.89 2.24
C LEU A 268 19.59 29.01 2.22
N PRO A 269 20.18 29.87 1.36
CA PRO A 269 21.62 30.13 1.36
C PRO A 269 22.06 30.90 2.60
N ILE A 270 23.27 30.65 3.15
CA ILE A 270 23.81 31.39 4.32
C ILE A 270 23.70 32.91 4.12
N ARG A 271 24.03 33.38 2.92
CA ARG A 271 24.08 34.82 2.59
C ARG A 271 22.70 35.46 2.49
N LYS A 272 21.62 34.69 2.49
CA LYS A 272 20.24 35.19 2.38
C LYS A 272 19.49 34.94 3.68
N ARG A 273 18.61 35.87 4.04
CA ARG A 273 17.74 35.74 5.23
C ARG A 273 16.38 35.09 4.95
N LYS A 274 16.14 34.64 3.71
CA LYS A 274 14.87 34.07 3.28
C LYS A 274 15.08 32.91 2.31
N PHE A 275 14.15 31.96 2.36
CA PHE A 275 14.04 30.90 1.37
C PHE A 275 13.85 31.49 -0.04
N VAL A 276 14.51 30.87 -1.01
CA VAL A 276 14.36 31.18 -2.44
C VAL A 276 13.81 29.96 -3.14
N VAL A 277 12.77 30.15 -3.96
CA VAL A 277 12.25 29.08 -4.83
C VAL A 277 13.34 28.73 -5.84
N VAL A 278 13.67 27.45 -5.93
CA VAL A 278 14.65 26.91 -6.88
C VAL A 278 14.01 26.08 -7.96
N ASP A 279 12.83 25.49 -7.69
CA ASP A 279 12.12 24.65 -8.65
C ASP A 279 10.66 24.39 -8.22
N THR A 280 9.89 23.74 -9.09
CA THR A 280 8.51 23.30 -8.86
C THR A 280 8.39 21.81 -9.20
N PHE A 281 7.58 21.07 -8.45
CA PHE A 281 7.26 19.69 -8.81
C PHE A 281 6.51 19.64 -10.14
N ASP A 282 6.92 18.77 -11.03
CA ASP A 282 6.22 18.51 -12.28
C ASP A 282 4.94 17.66 -12.06
N GLU A 283 4.22 17.39 -13.14
CA GLU A 283 3.00 16.56 -13.11
C GLU A 283 3.26 15.11 -12.67
N PHE A 284 4.52 14.65 -12.78
CA PHE A 284 4.98 13.33 -12.36
C PHE A 284 5.52 13.31 -10.92
N GLY A 285 5.46 14.43 -10.21
CA GLY A 285 5.91 14.50 -8.82
C GLY A 285 7.42 14.50 -8.68
N PHE A 286 8.13 14.95 -9.70
CA PHE A 286 9.57 15.03 -9.72
C PHE A 286 10.04 16.49 -9.66
N ALA A 287 11.06 16.74 -8.86
CA ALA A 287 11.79 18.00 -8.84
C ALA A 287 13.28 17.69 -8.67
N SER A 288 14.10 17.98 -9.69
CA SER A 288 15.53 17.72 -9.66
C SER A 288 16.27 18.79 -10.45
N GLY A 289 17.38 19.24 -9.91
CA GLY A 289 18.16 20.28 -10.56
C GLY A 289 19.52 20.52 -9.93
N ASN A 290 20.34 21.26 -10.65
CA ASN A 290 21.63 21.73 -10.16
C ASN A 290 21.47 23.03 -9.37
N LEU A 291 22.23 23.18 -8.29
CA LEU A 291 22.22 24.38 -7.44
C LEU A 291 23.57 25.09 -7.48
N SER A 292 23.51 26.41 -7.68
CA SER A 292 24.66 27.31 -7.71
C SER A 292 24.47 28.51 -6.77
N LEU A 293 23.83 28.24 -5.61
CA LEU A 293 23.51 29.25 -4.60
C LEU A 293 24.59 29.43 -3.51
N GLY A 294 25.65 28.63 -3.58
CA GLY A 294 26.66 28.50 -2.53
C GLY A 294 26.15 27.67 -1.35
N PRO A 295 26.83 27.74 -0.19
CA PRO A 295 26.44 26.98 0.99
C PRO A 295 25.02 27.28 1.47
N LEU A 296 24.25 26.22 1.71
CA LEU A 296 22.87 26.25 2.19
C LEU A 296 22.81 25.89 3.66
N VAL A 297 21.90 26.55 4.39
CA VAL A 297 21.53 26.22 5.78
C VAL A 297 20.36 25.23 5.79
N ALA A 298 19.44 25.36 4.84
CA ALA A 298 18.31 24.46 4.73
C ALA A 298 17.82 24.33 3.27
N ILE A 299 17.12 23.23 3.00
CA ILE A 299 16.31 23.02 1.80
C ILE A 299 14.95 22.49 2.23
N ARG A 300 13.88 22.88 1.54
CA ARG A 300 12.53 22.46 1.88
C ARG A 300 11.63 22.28 0.66
N ILE A 301 10.57 21.51 0.86
CA ILE A 301 9.41 21.45 0.00
C ILE A 301 8.31 22.29 0.63
N ARG A 302 7.62 23.13 -0.14
CA ARG A 302 6.47 23.92 0.32
C ARG A 302 5.27 23.72 -0.60
N VAL A 303 4.14 23.35 -0.02
CA VAL A 303 2.89 23.14 -0.74
C VAL A 303 2.26 24.49 -1.12
N THR A 304 1.97 24.67 -2.41
CA THR A 304 1.42 25.92 -2.96
C THR A 304 -0.11 25.92 -3.02
N ARG A 305 -0.72 24.73 -3.03
CA ARG A 305 -2.18 24.53 -2.98
C ARG A 305 -2.52 23.26 -2.19
N SER A 306 -3.57 23.32 -1.37
CA SER A 306 -4.04 22.15 -0.59
C SER A 306 -4.33 20.96 -1.51
N SER A 307 -3.98 19.76 -1.05
CA SER A 307 -4.20 18.51 -1.78
C SER A 307 -5.36 17.72 -1.18
N ASN A 308 -6.13 17.04 -2.04
CA ASN A 308 -7.13 16.05 -1.61
C ASN A 308 -6.50 14.65 -1.41
N TYR A 309 -5.29 14.45 -1.91
CA TYR A 309 -4.51 13.21 -1.81
C TYR A 309 -3.46 13.33 -0.71
N TRP A 310 -3.04 12.18 -0.19
CA TRP A 310 -1.88 12.11 0.69
C TRP A 310 -0.62 12.36 -0.14
N VAL A 311 0.55 12.40 0.51
CA VAL A 311 1.82 12.67 -0.16
C VAL A 311 2.88 11.69 0.28
N ILE A 312 3.56 11.12 -0.70
CA ILE A 312 4.75 10.30 -0.49
C ILE A 312 5.97 11.04 -1.03
N LEU A 313 7.09 10.95 -0.33
CA LEU A 313 8.41 11.35 -0.83
C LEU A 313 9.30 10.12 -0.82
N SER A 314 9.49 9.52 -2.00
CA SER A 314 10.17 8.24 -2.24
C SER A 314 11.66 8.41 -2.51
N GLU A 315 12.13 9.61 -2.83
CA GLU A 315 13.55 9.92 -3.00
C GLU A 315 13.84 11.32 -2.49
N ILE A 316 14.88 11.44 -1.67
CA ILE A 316 15.44 12.70 -1.20
C ILE A 316 16.94 12.63 -1.40
N GLU A 317 17.46 12.94 -2.58
CA GLU A 317 18.90 12.91 -2.80
C GLU A 317 19.46 14.33 -2.76
N ILE A 318 20.39 14.60 -1.84
CA ILE A 318 21.10 15.87 -1.73
C ILE A 318 22.58 15.63 -1.96
N VAL A 319 23.11 16.07 -3.10
CA VAL A 319 24.51 15.86 -3.45
C VAL A 319 25.34 17.10 -3.07
N PRO A 320 26.24 17.00 -2.07
CA PRO A 320 27.16 18.08 -1.74
C PRO A 320 28.36 18.10 -2.71
N ARG A 321 29.00 19.26 -2.84
CA ARG A 321 30.31 19.35 -3.50
C ARG A 321 31.35 18.64 -2.64
N VAL A 322 31.83 17.48 -3.07
CA VAL A 322 32.94 16.77 -2.43
C VAL A 322 34.20 17.66 -2.49
N ARG A 323 34.81 17.95 -1.33
CA ARG A 323 36.15 18.56 -1.29
C ARG A 323 37.14 17.45 -1.67
N GLN A 324 37.82 17.58 -2.81
CA GLN A 324 38.99 16.73 -3.09
C GLN A 324 40.05 17.00 -2.01
N THR A 325 40.22 16.08 -1.08
CA THR A 325 41.43 16.04 -0.26
C THR A 325 42.51 15.37 -1.08
N SER A 326 43.47 16.13 -1.58
CA SER A 326 44.71 15.62 -2.15
C SER A 326 45.47 14.82 -1.07
N LYS A 327 45.37 13.50 -1.10
CA LYS A 327 46.32 12.63 -0.39
C LYS A 327 47.46 12.32 -1.35
N GLU A 328 48.58 13.01 -1.15
CA GLU A 328 49.90 12.63 -1.65
C GLU A 328 50.23 11.19 -1.20
N GLY A 329 50.27 10.26 -2.14
CA GLY A 329 50.91 8.96 -1.95
C GLY A 329 52.39 9.09 -2.29
N LYS A 330 53.25 9.21 -1.26
CA LYS A 330 54.68 8.97 -1.39
C LYS A 330 54.90 7.53 -1.87
N ALA A 331 55.39 7.37 -3.09
CA ALA A 331 55.95 6.11 -3.56
C ALA A 331 57.26 5.85 -2.82
N VAL A 332 57.29 4.81 -1.99
CA VAL A 332 58.53 4.21 -1.50
C VAL A 332 58.97 3.21 -2.56
N ALA A 333 60.06 3.54 -3.26
CA ALA A 333 60.78 2.59 -4.10
C ALA A 333 61.65 1.72 -3.20
N ASN A 334 61.42 0.41 -3.20
CA ASN A 334 62.38 -0.55 -2.66
C ASN A 334 63.33 -0.92 -3.80
N ALA A 335 64.63 -0.73 -3.54
CA ALA A 335 65.75 -1.30 -4.27
C ALA A 335 66.05 -2.72 -3.77
#